data_AF-E6W512-F1
#
_entry.id   AF-E6W512-F1
#
_cell.length_a   1.000
_cell.length_b   1.000
_cell.length_c   1.000
_cell.angle_alpha   90.00
_cell.angle_beta   90.00
_cell.angle_gamma   90.00
#
_symmetry.space_group_name_H-M   'P 1'
#
loop_
_entity.id
_entity.type
_entity.pdbx_description
1 polymer ?
#
loop_
_entity_poly.entity_id
_entity_poly.type
_entity_poly.pdbx_seq_one_letter_code
_entity_poly.pdbx_strand_id
1 'polypeptide(L)'
;MHVAFHALAHLYKMPTYQSEGASGLDLYAAEDALLIPHEPQVVATGFAMEIPSGYEAQIRPRSGLALRHAITLPNSPGTIDCDYRGEVKVILLNLGREPYAVKRGDRIAQMVFAPVTRVTLTDVGNLSDTARASGGFGSTGLRDTTS
;
A
#
# COMPACT_ATOMS: atom_id res chain seq x y z
N MET A 1 11.40 0.47 16.90
CA MET A 1 10.81 -0.77 16.36
C MET A 1 11.88 -1.49 15.55
N HIS A 2 12.08 -2.78 15.75
CA HIS A 2 12.95 -3.61 14.92
C HIS A 2 12.09 -4.61 14.15
N VAL A 3 12.38 -4.81 12.87
CA VAL A 3 11.68 -5.75 11.99
C VAL A 3 12.72 -6.74 11.52
N ALA A 4 12.51 -8.04 11.74
CA ALA A 4 13.42 -9.04 11.21
C ALA A 4 13.17 -9.18 9.70
N PHE A 5 14.25 -9.28 8.93
CA PHE A 5 14.22 -9.25 7.48
C PHE A 5 14.96 -10.48 6.92
N HIS A 6 14.37 -11.13 5.94
CA HIS A 6 14.96 -12.25 5.23
C HIS A 6 15.08 -11.89 3.74
N ALA A 7 16.30 -11.65 3.28
CA ALA A 7 16.61 -11.49 1.86
C ALA A 7 16.47 -12.84 1.14
N LEU A 8 15.61 -12.90 0.12
CA LEU A 8 15.49 -14.07 -0.75
C LEU A 8 16.56 -14.01 -1.85
N ALA A 9 16.80 -15.15 -2.52
CA ALA A 9 17.86 -15.27 -3.53
C ALA A 9 17.76 -14.25 -4.67
N HIS A 10 16.54 -13.81 -5.01
CA HIS A 10 16.27 -12.84 -6.06
C HIS A 10 16.09 -11.41 -5.54
N LEU A 11 16.44 -11.09 -4.29
CA LEU A 11 16.44 -9.69 -3.83
C LEU A 11 17.30 -8.82 -4.76
N TYR A 12 16.78 -7.67 -5.20
CA TYR A 12 17.61 -6.67 -5.90
C TYR A 12 18.37 -5.80 -4.89
N LYS A 13 17.63 -5.21 -3.94
CA LYS A 13 18.16 -4.32 -2.91
C LYS A 13 17.22 -4.29 -1.71
N MET A 14 17.78 -4.19 -0.51
CA MET A 14 17.02 -3.90 0.71
C MET A 14 16.15 -2.64 0.54
N PRO A 15 14.93 -2.60 1.10
CA PRO A 15 14.16 -1.37 1.20
C PRO A 15 14.92 -0.26 1.93
N THR A 16 14.83 0.99 1.48
CA THR A 16 15.56 2.12 2.08
C THR A 16 14.74 3.40 2.17
N TYR A 17 14.89 4.12 3.27
CA TYR A 17 14.46 5.51 3.38
C TYR A 17 15.31 6.37 2.46
N GLN A 18 14.69 7.29 1.72
CA GLN A 18 15.41 8.17 0.77
C GLN A 18 15.86 9.48 1.40
N SER A 19 15.34 9.82 2.57
CA SER A 19 15.71 11.00 3.35
C SER A 19 15.43 10.75 4.83
N GLU A 20 16.00 11.58 5.70
CA GLU A 20 15.83 11.49 7.15
C GLU A 20 14.36 11.59 7.58
N GLY A 21 13.57 12.45 6.92
CA GLY A 21 12.15 12.64 7.20
C GLY A 21 11.21 11.74 6.41
N ALA A 22 11.73 10.77 5.64
CA ALA A 22 10.89 9.90 4.82
C ALA A 22 10.04 8.98 5.71
N SER A 23 8.71 8.99 5.51
CA SER A 23 7.80 8.12 6.27
C SER A 23 7.87 6.66 5.85
N GLY A 24 8.32 6.37 4.63
CA GLY A 24 8.29 5.03 4.05
C GLY A 24 9.61 4.61 3.41
N LEU A 25 9.83 3.30 3.39
CA LEU A 25 10.94 2.64 2.70
C LEU A 25 10.56 2.40 1.25
N ASP A 26 11.36 2.89 0.29
CA ASP A 26 11.14 2.55 -1.13
C ASP A 26 11.35 1.04 -1.33
N LEU A 27 10.41 0.39 -2.03
CA LEU A 27 10.47 -1.02 -2.42
C LEU A 27 10.93 -1.15 -3.87
N TYR A 28 11.80 -2.12 -4.12
CA TYR A 28 12.40 -2.36 -5.43
C TYR A 28 11.79 -3.60 -6.09
N ALA A 29 11.55 -3.55 -7.40
CA ALA A 29 11.16 -4.72 -8.18
C ALA A 29 12.30 -5.74 -8.21
N ALA A 30 11.99 -7.00 -7.90
CA ALA A 30 12.92 -8.11 -8.01
C ALA A 30 12.88 -8.79 -9.39
N GLU A 31 12.03 -8.34 -10.30
CA GLU A 31 11.87 -8.93 -11.62
C GLU A 31 11.42 -7.87 -12.63
N ASP A 32 11.60 -8.19 -13.91
CA ASP A 32 11.02 -7.42 -15.00
C ASP A 32 9.53 -7.75 -15.12
N ALA A 33 8.71 -6.74 -15.42
CA ALA A 33 7.28 -6.90 -15.64
C ALA A 33 6.79 -5.91 -16.71
N LEU A 34 5.73 -6.29 -17.44
CA LEU A 34 5.08 -5.41 -18.42
C LEU A 34 3.63 -5.18 -17.98
N LEU A 35 3.36 -4.01 -17.41
CA LEU A 35 2.04 -3.67 -16.92
C LEU A 35 1.14 -3.28 -18.09
N ILE A 36 0.24 -4.18 -18.46
CA ILE A 36 -0.80 -3.92 -19.46
C ILE A 36 -1.85 -2.99 -18.85
N PRO A 37 -2.32 -1.96 -19.60
CA PRO A 37 -3.40 -1.09 -19.15
C PRO A 37 -4.60 -1.87 -18.58
N HIS A 38 -5.05 -1.45 -17.41
CA HIS A 38 -6.21 -1.99 -16.69
C HIS A 38 -6.10 -3.45 -16.24
N GLU A 39 -4.93 -4.07 -16.34
CA GLU A 39 -4.67 -5.43 -15.84
C GLU A 39 -3.78 -5.37 -14.59
N PRO A 40 -4.26 -5.84 -13.42
CA PRO A 40 -3.42 -5.95 -12.24
C PRO A 40 -2.32 -6.99 -12.44
N GLN A 41 -1.09 -6.64 -12.07
CA GLN A 41 0.04 -7.56 -12.11
C GLN A 41 0.79 -7.56 -10.78
N VAL A 42 1.10 -8.76 -10.29
CA VAL A 42 1.90 -8.95 -9.09
C VAL A 42 3.38 -8.87 -9.47
N VAL A 43 4.14 -8.04 -8.76
CA VAL A 43 5.59 -7.91 -8.93
C VAL A 43 6.28 -8.26 -7.61
N ALA A 44 7.21 -9.21 -7.67
CA ALA A 44 8.04 -9.66 -6.55
C ALA A 44 8.97 -8.55 -6.04
N THR A 45 9.27 -8.56 -4.73
CA THR A 45 10.27 -7.65 -4.13
C THR A 45 11.52 -8.37 -3.61
N GLY A 46 11.49 -9.69 -3.54
CA GLY A 46 12.63 -10.52 -3.17
C GLY A 46 12.93 -10.57 -1.68
N PHE A 47 11.98 -10.24 -0.81
CA PHE A 47 12.19 -10.37 0.63
C PHE A 47 10.94 -10.83 1.38
N ALA A 48 11.17 -11.45 2.52
CA ALA A 48 10.17 -11.70 3.56
C ALA A 48 10.56 -10.95 4.83
N MET A 49 9.60 -10.73 5.72
CA MET A 49 9.86 -10.04 6.99
C MET A 49 8.97 -10.55 8.10
N GLU A 50 9.36 -10.22 9.32
CA GLU A 50 8.60 -10.45 10.54
C GLU A 50 8.37 -9.11 11.23
N ILE A 51 7.11 -8.68 11.23
CA ILE A 51 6.67 -7.44 11.88
C ILE A 51 6.31 -7.75 13.33
N PRO A 52 6.72 -6.93 14.31
CA PRO A 52 6.29 -7.08 15.70
C PRO A 52 4.77 -7.01 15.84
N SER A 53 4.22 -7.79 16.78
CA SER A 53 2.80 -7.68 17.16
C SER A 53 2.43 -6.25 17.59
N GLY A 54 1.21 -5.82 17.24
CA GLY A 54 0.74 -4.44 17.46
C GLY A 54 1.09 -3.47 16.33
N TYR A 55 1.71 -3.94 15.25
CA TYR A 55 2.03 -3.16 14.06
C TYR A 55 1.60 -3.89 12.79
N GLU A 56 1.39 -3.12 11.72
CA GLU A 56 1.29 -3.59 10.34
C GLU A 56 2.29 -2.83 9.46
N ALA A 57 2.50 -3.33 8.24
CA ALA A 57 3.14 -2.53 7.18
C ALA A 57 2.13 -2.22 6.08
N GLN A 58 2.14 -0.99 5.61
CA GLN A 58 1.26 -0.48 4.57
C GLN A 58 2.07 -0.20 3.31
N ILE A 59 1.76 -0.92 2.23
CA ILE A 59 2.33 -0.69 0.91
C ILE A 59 1.51 0.37 0.19
N ARG A 60 2.17 1.46 -0.22
CA ARG A 60 1.54 2.64 -0.80
C ARG A 60 2.14 2.97 -2.18
N PRO A 61 1.36 3.57 -3.09
CA PRO A 61 1.87 4.09 -4.36
C PRO A 61 2.95 5.16 -4.17
N ARG A 62 3.85 5.27 -5.15
CA ARG A 62 4.81 6.38 -5.24
C ARG A 62 4.22 7.47 -6.11
N SER A 63 4.17 8.71 -5.59
CA SER A 63 3.56 9.85 -6.30
C SER A 63 4.13 10.07 -7.70
N GLY A 64 5.44 9.87 -7.89
CA GLY A 64 6.09 10.01 -9.18
C GLY A 64 5.61 9.01 -10.23
N LEU A 65 5.33 7.76 -9.84
CA LEU A 65 4.78 6.74 -10.74
C LEU A 65 3.30 7.00 -11.02
N ALA A 66 2.53 7.36 -9.99
CA ALA A 66 1.12 7.71 -10.12
C ALA A 66 0.91 8.90 -11.06
N LEU A 67 1.67 9.99 -10.90
CA LEU A 67 1.49 11.20 -11.69
C LEU A 67 1.99 11.06 -13.13
N ARG A 68 3.18 10.47 -13.35
CA ARG A 68 3.82 10.44 -14.68
C ARG A 68 3.39 9.26 -15.54
N HIS A 69 2.98 8.16 -14.92
CA HIS A 69 2.74 6.90 -15.62
C HIS A 69 1.39 6.28 -15.26
N ALA A 70 0.55 6.96 -14.45
CA ALA A 70 -0.74 6.45 -14.00
C ALA A 70 -0.66 5.07 -13.33
N ILE A 71 0.47 4.75 -12.69
CA ILE A 71 0.66 3.49 -11.97
C ILE A 71 0.17 3.65 -10.54
N THR A 72 -0.70 2.75 -10.12
CA THR A 72 -1.24 2.68 -8.76
C THR A 72 -1.15 1.26 -8.21
N LEU A 73 -1.59 1.09 -6.95
CA LEU A 73 -1.81 -0.20 -6.32
C LEU A 73 -3.32 -0.35 -6.10
N PRO A 74 -4.00 -1.35 -6.70
CA PRO A 74 -5.45 -1.47 -6.59
C PRO A 74 -5.90 -1.82 -5.16
N ASN A 75 -5.01 -2.37 -4.34
CA ASN A 75 -5.23 -2.67 -2.94
C ASN A 75 -4.67 -1.59 -2.01
N SER A 76 -4.37 -0.37 -2.48
CA SER A 76 -3.76 0.67 -1.65
C SER A 76 -4.69 1.22 -0.55
N PRO A 77 -4.20 1.39 0.68
CA PRO A 77 -2.92 0.89 1.19
C PRO A 77 -2.96 -0.65 1.33
N GLY A 78 -1.95 -1.33 0.78
CA GLY A 78 -1.85 -2.78 0.88
C GLY A 78 -1.35 -3.18 2.27
N THR A 79 -2.12 -3.98 3.01
CA THR A 79 -1.77 -4.40 4.36
C THR A 79 -0.88 -5.64 4.34
N ILE A 80 0.23 -5.58 5.08
CA ILE A 80 1.06 -6.73 5.44
C ILE A 80 0.89 -6.97 6.95
N ASP A 81 0.28 -8.09 7.29
CA ASP A 81 0.01 -8.50 8.66
C ASP A 81 1.27 -8.93 9.40
N CYS A 82 1.26 -8.84 10.73
CA CYS A 82 2.42 -9.19 11.55
C CYS A 82 2.73 -10.68 11.64
N ASP A 83 1.77 -11.54 11.28
CA ASP A 83 1.94 -12.99 11.18
C ASP A 83 2.28 -13.45 9.75
N TYR A 84 2.33 -12.53 8.77
CA TYR A 84 2.77 -12.87 7.43
C TYR A 84 4.28 -13.16 7.40
N ARG A 85 4.67 -14.26 6.76
CA ARG A 85 6.09 -14.68 6.57
C ARG A 85 6.43 -14.99 5.12
N GLY A 86 5.48 -14.77 4.21
CA GLY A 86 5.72 -14.93 2.78
C GLY A 86 6.55 -13.79 2.21
N GLU A 87 6.86 -13.91 0.93
CA GLU A 87 7.50 -12.82 0.19
C GLU A 87 6.54 -11.63 0.07
N VAL A 88 7.02 -10.43 0.40
CA VAL A 88 6.29 -9.20 0.14
C VAL A 88 6.22 -8.99 -1.37
N LYS A 89 5.01 -8.87 -1.91
CA LYS A 89 4.78 -8.59 -3.34
C LYS A 89 3.91 -7.35 -3.47
N VAL A 90 4.06 -6.66 -4.60
CA VAL A 90 3.31 -5.44 -4.91
C VAL A 90 2.36 -5.74 -6.06
N ILE A 91 1.07 -5.46 -5.87
CA ILE A 91 0.09 -5.51 -6.96
C ILE A 91 0.10 -4.16 -7.63
N LEU A 92 0.62 -4.08 -8.85
CA LEU A 92 0.63 -2.86 -9.65
C LEU A 92 -0.55 -2.87 -10.62
N LEU A 93 -1.17 -1.71 -10.81
CA LEU A 93 -2.20 -1.48 -11.82
C LEU A 93 -1.80 -0.27 -12.65
N ASN A 94 -1.80 -0.46 -13.97
CA ASN A 94 -1.61 0.61 -14.94
C ASN A 94 -2.97 1.22 -15.29
N LEU A 95 -3.25 2.45 -14.84
CA LEU A 95 -4.44 3.21 -15.23
C LEU A 95 -4.23 4.04 -16.50
N GLY A 96 -3.02 4.01 -17.07
CA GLY A 96 -2.66 4.71 -18.29
C GLY A 96 -3.21 4.02 -19.53
N ARG A 97 -2.82 4.54 -20.70
CA ARG A 97 -3.25 4.03 -22.01
C ARG A 97 -2.21 3.14 -22.68
N GLU A 98 -0.95 3.29 -22.30
CA GLU A 98 0.16 2.56 -22.90
C GLU A 98 0.75 1.56 -21.90
N PRO A 99 1.28 0.41 -22.36
CA PRO A 99 2.01 -0.51 -21.50
C PRO A 99 3.17 0.17 -20.78
N TYR A 100 3.40 -0.20 -19.52
CA TYR A 100 4.51 0.31 -18.72
C TYR A 100 5.48 -0.81 -18.37
N ALA A 101 6.73 -0.70 -18.79
CA ALA A 101 7.77 -1.66 -18.47
C ALA A 101 8.39 -1.34 -17.10
N VAL A 102 8.18 -2.23 -16.14
CA VAL A 102 8.92 -2.26 -14.87
C VAL A 102 10.19 -3.06 -15.10
N LYS A 103 11.33 -2.50 -14.71
CA LYS A 103 12.61 -3.19 -14.71
C LYS A 103 12.99 -3.64 -13.31
N ARG A 104 13.68 -4.78 -13.22
CA ARG A 104 14.32 -5.22 -11.98
C ARG A 104 15.18 -4.07 -11.44
N GLY A 105 14.93 -3.70 -10.19
CA GLY A 105 15.58 -2.59 -9.51
C GLY A 105 14.88 -1.24 -9.60
N ASP A 106 13.77 -1.14 -10.34
CA ASP A 106 12.90 0.03 -10.27
C ASP A 106 12.23 0.12 -8.91
N ARG A 107 12.03 1.36 -8.45
CA ARG A 107 11.30 1.64 -7.21
C ARG A 107 9.81 1.69 -7.50
N ILE A 108 9.08 0.66 -7.10
CA ILE A 108 7.69 0.43 -7.53
C ILE A 108 6.64 0.83 -6.49
N ALA A 109 6.98 0.82 -5.21
CA ALA A 109 6.08 1.18 -4.11
C ALA A 109 6.88 1.73 -2.93
N GLN A 110 6.20 2.18 -1.88
CA GLN A 110 6.81 2.52 -0.60
C GLN A 110 6.08 1.83 0.55
N MET A 111 6.81 1.45 1.59
CA MET A 111 6.28 0.74 2.76
C MET A 111 6.34 1.62 3.99
N VAL A 112 5.22 1.82 4.67
CA VAL A 112 5.09 2.59 5.92
C VAL A 112 4.62 1.66 7.02
N PHE A 113 5.31 1.66 8.17
CA PHE A 113 4.85 0.90 9.33
C PHE A 113 3.89 1.73 10.19
N ALA A 114 2.82 1.11 10.66
CA ALA A 114 1.81 1.78 11.49
C ALA A 114 1.42 0.89 12.69
N PRO A 115 1.16 1.48 13.88
CA PRO A 115 0.56 0.75 14.98
C PRO A 115 -0.89 0.38 14.65
N VAL A 116 -1.33 -0.79 15.10
CA VAL A 116 -2.72 -1.27 14.94
C VAL A 116 -3.37 -1.55 16.29
N THR A 117 -4.63 -1.15 16.43
CA THR A 117 -5.44 -1.44 17.61
C THR A 117 -6.27 -2.69 17.36
N ARG A 118 -6.15 -3.69 18.24
CA ARG A 118 -7.07 -4.84 18.22
C ARG A 118 -8.35 -4.47 18.96
N VAL A 119 -9.49 -4.75 18.35
CA VAL A 119 -10.81 -4.48 18.93
C VAL A 119 -11.54 -5.78 19.23
N THR A 120 -12.33 -5.78 20.30
CA THR A 120 -13.37 -6.79 20.55
C THR A 120 -14.70 -6.17 20.18
N LEU A 121 -15.43 -6.80 19.27
CA LEU A 121 -16.76 -6.35 18.87
C LEU A 121 -17.80 -6.92 19.83
N THR A 122 -18.70 -6.07 20.31
CA THR A 122 -19.85 -6.46 21.14
C THR A 122 -21.12 -5.99 20.45
N ASP A 123 -22.02 -6.91 20.14
CA ASP A 123 -23.35 -6.58 19.62
C ASP A 123 -24.25 -6.10 20.77
N VAL A 124 -24.76 -4.87 20.64
CA VAL A 124 -25.55 -4.17 21.68
C VAL A 124 -26.98 -3.86 21.23
N GLY A 125 -27.38 -4.28 20.03
CA GLY A 125 -28.71 -4.02 19.45
C GLY A 125 -28.99 -2.57 19.04
N ASN A 126 -28.50 -1.58 19.80
CA ASN A 126 -28.63 -0.15 19.50
C ASN A 126 -27.34 0.62 19.85
N LEU A 127 -27.01 1.64 19.04
CA LEU A 127 -25.90 2.55 19.29
C LEU A 127 -26.40 3.84 19.97
N SER A 128 -25.52 4.56 20.66
CA SER A 128 -25.82 5.89 21.20
C SER A 128 -25.99 6.94 20.10
N ASP A 129 -26.85 7.93 20.32
CA ASP A 129 -27.04 9.04 19.39
C ASP A 129 -25.78 9.91 19.25
N THR A 130 -25.56 10.42 18.03
CA THR A 130 -24.54 11.44 17.75
C THR A 130 -25.10 12.48 16.79
N ALA A 131 -24.54 13.69 16.77
CA ALA A 131 -24.97 14.75 15.86
C ALA A 131 -24.86 14.37 14.37
N ARG A 132 -23.99 13.42 14.03
CA ARG A 132 -23.85 12.90 12.66
C ARG A 132 -24.85 11.79 12.35
N ALA A 133 -25.24 10.97 13.33
CA ALA A 133 -26.16 9.84 13.20
C ALA A 133 -25.89 9.03 11.90
N SER A 134 -26.90 8.85 11.05
CA SER A 134 -26.80 8.15 9.76
C SER A 134 -26.28 9.00 8.59
N GLY A 135 -25.80 10.22 8.83
CA GLY A 135 -25.25 11.12 7.82
C GLY A 135 -23.87 10.68 7.31
N GLY A 136 -23.83 10.13 6.09
CA GLY A 136 -22.62 9.78 5.34
C GLY A 136 -22.72 10.23 3.88
N PHE A 137 -21.64 10.08 3.10
CA PHE A 137 -21.60 10.37 1.66
C PHE A 137 -21.96 11.81 1.23
N GLY A 138 -21.25 12.82 1.77
CA GLY A 138 -21.35 14.20 1.26
C GLY A 138 -22.43 15.08 1.91
N SER A 139 -22.99 14.66 3.06
CA SER A 139 -24.04 15.36 3.82
C SER A 139 -23.69 16.76 4.35
N THR A 140 -22.51 17.31 4.02
CA THR A 140 -22.07 18.66 4.43
C THR A 140 -21.62 19.53 3.26
N GLY A 141 -21.78 19.10 2.01
CA GLY A 141 -21.14 19.80 0.89
C GLY A 141 -21.61 19.40 -0.49
N LEU A 142 -22.86 19.70 -0.83
CA LEU A 142 -23.22 20.09 -2.18
C LEU A 142 -23.82 21.49 -2.06
N ARG A 143 -23.07 22.50 -2.51
CA ARG A 143 -23.68 23.81 -2.80
C ARG A 143 -24.62 23.56 -3.97
N ASP A 144 -25.90 23.85 -3.80
CA ASP A 144 -26.86 23.91 -4.89
C ASP A 144 -26.32 24.82 -5.99
N THR A 145 -25.87 24.24 -7.10
CA THR A 145 -25.70 24.97 -8.36
C THR A 145 -26.96 24.74 -9.18
N THR A 146 -28.04 25.40 -8.78
CA THR A 146 -29.14 25.76 -9.68
C THR A 146 -29.02 27.24 -9.99
N SER A 147 -28.53 27.55 -11.19
CA SER A 147 -28.78 28.80 -11.90
C SER A 147 -28.90 28.43 -13.38
#